data_AF-A0A5N7WA52-F1
#
_entry.id   AF-A0A5N7WA52-F1
#
_cell.length_a   1.000
_cell.length_b   1.000
_cell.length_c   1.000
_cell.angle_alpha   90.00
_cell.angle_beta   90.00
_cell.angle_gamma   90.00
#
_symmetry.space_group_name_H-M   'P 1'
#
loop_
_entity.id
_entity.type
_entity.pdbx_description
1 polymer ?
#
loop_
_entity_poly.entity_id
_entity_poly.type
_entity_poly.pdbx_seq_one_letter_code
_entity_poly.pdbx_strand_id
1 'polypeptide(L)'
;MNAAGFFVCATEAEIEQAAEERRAKRAAEDAQRRARLDALRDEARAFNAGITLPVQWDVGIKDVLSGLSEGSWGDGRNKATVEHIYLLEDFEAGRFKRRKGDFLCTSASGNNGKRWSTTVERAHDGAGAPYQPKVTCKACLRLVARWMRNDEST
;
A
#
# COMPACT_ATOMS: atom_id res chain seq x y z
N MET A 1 38.37 -17.04 -18.24
CA MET A 1 39.82 -17.34 -18.21
C MET A 1 40.10 -18.07 -16.91
N ASN A 2 40.76 -19.22 -16.93
CA ASN A 2 41.26 -19.84 -15.69
C ASN A 2 42.49 -19.05 -15.17
N ALA A 3 43.03 -19.43 -14.01
CA ALA A 3 44.21 -18.78 -13.41
C ALA A 3 45.46 -18.79 -14.31
N ALA A 4 45.46 -19.57 -15.39
CA ALA A 4 46.52 -19.66 -16.39
C ALA A 4 46.18 -18.91 -17.71
N GLY A 5 45.08 -18.15 -17.78
CA GLY A 5 44.76 -17.30 -18.93
C GLY A 5 44.07 -17.99 -20.12
N PHE A 6 43.65 -19.25 -20.00
CA PHE A 6 42.96 -19.97 -21.08
C PHE A 6 41.44 -19.74 -21.05
N PHE A 7 40.83 -19.65 -22.23
CA PHE A 7 39.37 -19.69 -22.38
C PHE A 7 38.89 -21.11 -22.10
N VAL A 8 38.14 -21.29 -21.01
CA VAL A 8 37.52 -22.56 -20.66
C VAL A 8 36.06 -22.46 -21.11
N CYS A 9 35.67 -23.30 -22.07
CA CYS A 9 34.27 -23.48 -22.43
C CYS A 9 33.64 -24.41 -21.40
N ALA A 10 32.53 -24.00 -20.80
CA ALA A 10 31.72 -24.89 -19.98
C ALA A 10 31.19 -26.03 -20.86
N THR A 11 31.22 -27.24 -20.32
CA THR A 11 30.56 -28.41 -20.89
C THR A 11 29.04 -28.20 -20.91
N GLU A 12 28.34 -28.94 -21.77
CA GLU A 12 26.88 -28.89 -21.84
C GLU A 12 26.23 -29.18 -20.48
N ALA A 13 26.76 -30.15 -19.74
CA ALA A 13 26.32 -30.50 -18.40
C ALA A 13 26.51 -29.35 -17.38
N GLU A 14 27.64 -28.64 -17.44
CA GLU A 14 27.89 -27.47 -16.57
C GLU A 14 26.96 -26.28 -16.92
N ILE A 15 26.62 -26.12 -18.20
CA ILE A 15 25.66 -25.08 -18.64
C ILE A 15 24.25 -25.42 -18.17
N GLU A 16 23.83 -26.67 -18.29
CA GLU A 16 22.51 -27.14 -17.86
C GLU A 16 22.37 -27.06 -16.34
N GLN A 17 23.36 -27.53 -15.58
CA GLN A 17 23.39 -27.42 -14.12
C GLN A 17 23.33 -25.95 -13.67
N ALA A 18 24.12 -25.07 -14.28
CA ALA A 18 24.07 -23.65 -13.95
C ALA A 18 22.72 -23.00 -14.35
N ALA A 19 22.05 -23.50 -15.39
CA ALA A 19 20.70 -23.05 -15.76
C ALA A 19 19.65 -23.53 -14.75
N GLU A 20 19.75 -24.77 -14.27
CA GLU A 20 18.92 -25.32 -13.20
C GLU A 20 19.09 -24.54 -11.91
N GLU A 21 20.33 -24.28 -11.48
CA GLU A 21 20.62 -23.48 -10.29
C GLU A 21 20.04 -22.06 -10.41
N ARG A 22 20.17 -21.42 -11.58
CA ARG A 22 19.56 -20.10 -11.84
C ARG A 22 18.03 -20.16 -11.79
N ARG A 23 17.42 -21.21 -12.37
CA ARG A 23 15.96 -21.41 -12.33
C ARG A 23 15.48 -21.64 -10.90
N ALA A 24 16.16 -22.49 -10.14
CA ALA A 24 15.86 -22.77 -8.74
C ALA A 24 16.00 -21.51 -7.87
N LYS A 25 17.08 -20.74 -8.06
CA LYS A 25 17.30 -19.47 -7.35
C LYS A 25 16.19 -18.46 -7.66
N ARG A 26 15.86 -18.25 -8.94
CA ARG A 26 14.77 -17.36 -9.35
C ARG A 26 13.42 -17.80 -8.78
N ALA A 27 13.12 -19.09 -8.85
CA ALA A 27 11.89 -19.64 -8.28
C ALA A 27 11.81 -19.43 -6.76
N ALA A 28 12.93 -19.58 -6.05
CA ALA A 28 13.00 -19.32 -4.61
C ALA A 28 12.84 -17.81 -4.30
N GLU A 29 13.48 -16.92 -5.06
CA GLU A 29 13.33 -15.47 -4.92
C GLU A 29 11.89 -15.02 -5.20
N ASP A 30 11.26 -15.54 -6.25
CA ASP A 30 9.87 -15.27 -6.59
C ASP A 30 8.92 -15.80 -5.50
N ALA A 31 9.16 -17.00 -4.98
CA ALA A 31 8.38 -17.55 -3.88
C ALA A 31 8.48 -16.69 -2.61
N GLN A 32 9.69 -16.25 -2.25
CA GLN A 32 9.91 -15.34 -1.11
C GLN A 32 9.20 -13.99 -1.33
N ARG A 33 9.29 -13.44 -2.54
CA ARG A 33 8.60 -12.20 -2.89
C ARG A 33 7.09 -12.34 -2.76
N ARG A 34 6.51 -13.43 -3.26
CA ARG A 34 5.07 -13.70 -3.15
C ARG A 34 4.64 -13.83 -1.69
N ALA A 35 5.34 -14.64 -0.91
CA ALA A 35 5.05 -14.81 0.52
C ALA A 35 5.10 -13.48 1.29
N ARG A 36 6.06 -12.61 0.97
CA ARG A 36 6.15 -11.26 1.55
C ARG A 36 4.95 -10.39 1.20
N LEU A 37 4.50 -10.41 -0.05
CA LEU A 37 3.32 -9.64 -0.50
C LEU A 37 2.04 -10.15 0.15
N ASP A 38 1.88 -11.47 0.28
CA ASP A 38 0.73 -12.07 0.96
C ASP A 38 0.72 -11.73 2.46
N ALA A 39 1.88 -11.73 3.12
CA ALA A 39 1.98 -11.28 4.51
C ALA A 39 1.57 -9.81 4.69
N LEU A 40 1.95 -8.92 3.77
CA LEU A 40 1.53 -7.52 3.78
C LEU A 40 0.02 -7.37 3.57
N ARG A 41 -0.58 -8.19 2.71
CA ARG A 41 -2.04 -8.25 2.53
C ARG A 41 -2.72 -8.65 3.84
N ASP A 42 -2.24 -9.71 4.49
CA ASP A 42 -2.85 -10.23 5.71
C ASP A 42 -2.71 -9.23 6.87
N GLU A 43 -1.57 -8.57 6.99
CA GLU A 43 -1.37 -7.47 7.95
C GLU A 43 -2.34 -6.30 7.69
N ALA A 44 -2.49 -5.89 6.42
CA ALA A 44 -3.40 -4.80 6.04
C ALA A 44 -4.86 -5.15 6.35
N ARG A 45 -5.28 -6.39 6.03
CA ARG A 45 -6.63 -6.88 6.33
C ARG A 45 -6.90 -6.92 7.82
N ALA A 46 -5.98 -7.48 8.61
CA ALA A 46 -6.12 -7.54 10.06
C ALA A 46 -6.22 -6.14 10.68
N PHE A 47 -5.39 -5.20 10.22
CA PHE A 47 -5.41 -3.82 10.68
C PHE A 47 -6.72 -3.11 10.32
N ASN A 48 -7.15 -3.20 9.07
CA ASN A 48 -8.35 -2.53 8.58
C ASN A 48 -9.63 -3.13 9.20
N ALA A 49 -9.66 -4.44 9.45
CA ALA A 49 -10.76 -5.11 10.16
C ALA A 49 -10.91 -4.60 11.60
N GLY A 50 -9.83 -4.11 12.21
CA GLY A 50 -9.87 -3.47 13.51
C GLY A 50 -10.50 -2.08 13.50
N ILE A 51 -10.74 -1.45 12.34
CA ILE A 51 -11.29 -0.09 12.23
C ILE A 51 -12.83 -0.12 12.25
N THR A 52 -13.40 0.13 13.42
CA THR A 52 -14.85 0.28 13.60
C THR A 52 -15.26 1.72 13.33
N LEU A 53 -15.80 1.97 12.13
CA LEU A 53 -16.45 3.23 11.77
C LEU A 53 -17.92 2.96 11.42
N PRO A 54 -18.87 3.81 11.82
CA PRO A 54 -20.30 3.59 11.61
C PRO A 54 -20.78 3.89 10.18
N VAL A 55 -19.86 3.94 9.21
CA VAL A 55 -20.11 4.29 7.81
C VAL A 55 -19.22 3.44 6.90
N GLN A 56 -19.65 3.23 5.66
CA GLN A 56 -18.79 2.58 4.68
C GLN A 56 -17.61 3.47 4.30
N TRP A 57 -16.43 2.86 4.28
CA TRP A 57 -15.18 3.52 3.93
C TRP A 57 -14.28 2.58 3.14
N ASP A 58 -13.37 3.18 2.39
CA ASP A 58 -12.30 2.51 1.65
C ASP A 58 -10.98 3.24 1.89
N VAL A 59 -9.89 2.77 1.29
CA VAL A 59 -8.60 3.42 1.37
C VAL A 59 -8.34 4.21 0.10
N GLY A 60 -7.90 5.45 0.26
CA GLY A 60 -7.50 6.30 -0.84
C GLY A 60 -6.21 7.03 -0.54
N ILE A 61 -5.56 7.51 -1.60
CA ILE A 61 -4.35 8.31 -1.49
C ILE A 61 -4.70 9.76 -1.81
N LYS A 62 -4.19 10.68 -0.99
CA LYS A 62 -4.10 12.08 -1.37
C LYS A 62 -2.88 12.24 -2.27
N ASP A 63 -3.09 12.34 -3.57
CA ASP A 63 -2.01 12.73 -4.46
C ASP A 63 -1.53 14.12 -4.06
N VAL A 64 -0.28 14.21 -3.61
CA VAL A 64 0.42 15.47 -3.49
C VAL A 64 0.99 15.74 -4.88
N LEU A 65 0.50 16.77 -5.57
CA LEU A 65 1.11 17.31 -6.78
C LEU A 65 2.48 17.94 -6.43
N SER A 66 3.41 17.18 -5.87
CA SER A 66 4.81 17.60 -5.75
C SER A 66 5.48 17.21 -7.05
N GLY A 67 5.83 18.23 -7.84
CA GLY A 67 6.54 18.08 -9.09
C GLY A 67 7.68 17.07 -8.98
N LEU A 68 7.81 16.25 -10.02
CA LEU A 68 8.85 15.26 -10.26
C LEU A 68 10.20 15.73 -9.68
N SER A 69 10.44 15.37 -8.42
CA SER A 69 11.65 15.69 -7.68
C SER A 69 12.40 14.39 -7.46
N GLU A 70 13.71 14.52 -7.28
CA GLU A 70 14.72 13.45 -7.29
C GLU A 70 14.46 12.29 -6.29
N GLY A 71 13.50 12.44 -5.37
CA GLY A 71 13.05 11.41 -4.42
C GLY A 71 11.81 10.60 -4.82
N SER A 72 11.31 10.73 -6.06
CA SER A 72 10.20 9.92 -6.57
C SER A 72 10.60 8.47 -6.79
N TRP A 73 9.71 7.52 -6.47
CA TRP A 73 9.93 6.08 -6.64
C TRP A 73 9.89 5.59 -8.11
N GLY A 74 9.78 6.51 -9.07
CA GLY A 74 9.65 6.18 -10.49
C GLY A 74 8.24 5.72 -10.91
N ASP A 75 7.28 5.71 -9.97
CA ASP A 75 5.85 5.43 -10.18
C ASP A 75 4.96 6.65 -9.90
N GLY A 76 5.55 7.83 -9.68
CA GLY A 76 4.84 9.07 -9.32
C GLY A 76 4.57 9.24 -7.82
N ARG A 77 4.92 8.26 -6.96
CA ARG A 77 4.75 8.35 -5.50
C ARG A 77 6.02 8.91 -4.84
N ASN A 78 5.85 9.63 -3.73
CA ASN A 78 6.93 10.02 -2.81
C ASN A 78 6.87 9.13 -1.55
N LYS A 79 7.98 8.95 -0.82
CA LYS A 79 8.03 8.30 0.51
C LYS A 79 7.06 8.88 1.54
N ALA A 80 6.58 10.12 1.31
CA ALA A 80 5.60 10.80 2.16
C ALA A 80 4.14 10.52 1.78
N THR A 81 3.88 9.68 0.77
CA THR A 81 2.52 9.26 0.40
C THR A 81 1.97 8.40 1.53
N VAL A 82 0.80 8.77 2.04
CA VAL A 82 0.13 8.07 3.13
C VAL A 82 -1.26 7.64 2.70
N GLU A 83 -1.68 6.47 3.17
CA GLU A 83 -2.97 5.89 2.92
C GLU A 83 -4.01 6.46 3.89
N HIS A 84 -5.09 7.02 3.34
CA HIS A 84 -6.15 7.69 4.07
C HIS A 84 -7.45 6.89 4.05
N ILE A 85 -8.31 7.13 5.04
CA ILE A 85 -9.68 6.62 5.05
C ILE A 85 -10.51 7.53 4.16
N TYR A 86 -11.02 6.97 3.06
CA TYR A 86 -11.90 7.57 2.09
C TYR A 86 -13.35 7.16 2.38
N LEU A 87 -14.26 8.12 2.52
CA LEU A 87 -15.63 7.85 2.92
C LEU A 87 -16.51 7.58 1.70
N LEU A 88 -17.21 6.44 1.70
CA LEU A 88 -18.15 6.05 0.65
C LEU A 88 -19.58 6.57 0.93
N GLU A 89 -19.81 7.04 2.15
CA GLU A 89 -21.08 7.56 2.66
C GLU A 89 -20.84 8.89 3.39
N ASP A 90 -21.92 9.66 3.56
CA ASP A 90 -21.88 10.85 4.42
C ASP A 90 -21.69 10.41 5.87
N PHE A 91 -20.80 11.09 6.58
CA PHE A 91 -20.53 10.81 7.99
C PHE A 91 -20.79 12.05 8.83
N GLU A 92 -21.87 11.99 9.61
CA GLU A 92 -22.25 13.04 10.55
C GLU A 92 -22.28 12.49 11.98
N ALA A 93 -21.52 13.13 12.86
CA ALA A 93 -21.50 12.80 14.27
C ALA A 93 -21.30 14.07 15.11
N GLY A 94 -22.40 14.61 15.63
CA GLY A 94 -22.43 15.89 16.33
C GLY A 94 -21.95 17.05 15.46
N ARG A 95 -20.84 17.70 15.84
CA ARG A 95 -20.22 18.79 15.07
C ARG A 95 -19.29 18.29 13.96
N PHE A 96 -18.96 17.00 13.93
CA PHE A 96 -18.12 16.43 12.90
C PHE A 96 -18.99 16.05 11.69
N LYS A 97 -18.71 16.67 10.54
CA LYS A 97 -19.43 16.42 9.29
C LYS A 97 -18.44 16.17 8.15
N ARG A 98 -18.64 15.09 7.43
CA ARG A 98 -17.92 14.73 6.21
C ARG A 98 -18.93 14.23 5.19
N ARG A 99 -18.72 14.58 3.94
CA ARG A 99 -19.54 14.08 2.85
C ARG A 99 -18.90 12.85 2.24
N LYS A 100 -19.71 12.06 1.54
CA LYS A 100 -19.26 11.05 0.61
C LYS A 100 -18.20 11.64 -0.32
N GLY A 101 -17.10 10.92 -0.46
CA GLY A 101 -15.95 11.35 -1.25
C GLY A 101 -14.95 12.24 -0.51
N ASP A 102 -15.21 12.59 0.75
CA ASP A 102 -14.21 13.21 1.62
C ASP A 102 -13.28 12.15 2.23
N PHE A 103 -12.09 12.58 2.63
CA PHE A 103 -11.25 11.82 3.53
C PHE A 103 -11.63 12.10 4.99
N LEU A 104 -11.50 11.09 5.86
CA LEU A 104 -11.81 11.26 7.29
C LEU A 104 -11.01 12.41 7.93
N CYS A 105 -9.72 12.50 7.60
CA CYS A 105 -8.83 13.54 8.14
C CYS A 105 -9.15 14.96 7.64
N THR A 106 -9.75 15.13 6.46
CA THR A 106 -9.89 16.43 5.80
C THR A 106 -11.13 16.47 4.91
N SER A 107 -11.99 17.49 5.09
CA SER A 107 -13.07 17.75 4.14
C SER A 107 -12.53 18.32 2.83
N ALA A 108 -13.24 18.09 1.71
CA ALA A 108 -12.92 18.67 0.41
C ALA A 108 -12.90 20.22 0.40
N SER A 109 -13.49 20.87 1.40
CA SER A 109 -13.53 22.33 1.56
C SER A 109 -12.41 22.91 2.43
N GLY A 110 -11.59 22.09 3.09
CA GLY A 110 -10.51 22.58 3.97
C GLY A 110 -9.37 23.25 3.20
N ASN A 111 -8.49 23.96 3.92
CA ASN A 111 -7.33 24.72 3.41
C ASN A 111 -6.29 23.88 2.62
N ASN A 112 -6.59 22.59 2.42
CA ASN A 112 -5.78 21.58 1.78
C ASN A 112 -6.39 21.08 0.46
N GLY A 113 -7.41 21.76 -0.08
CA GLY A 113 -7.81 21.82 -1.50
C GLY A 113 -8.18 20.52 -2.21
N LYS A 114 -9.24 20.57 -3.04
CA LYS A 114 -9.74 19.51 -3.95
C LYS A 114 -8.76 19.06 -5.06
N ARG A 115 -7.43 19.09 -4.84
CA ARG A 115 -6.41 18.78 -5.86
C ARG A 115 -5.77 17.39 -5.67
N TRP A 116 -6.51 16.43 -5.12
CA TRP A 116 -6.15 15.01 -5.21
C TRP A 116 -6.95 14.39 -6.37
N SER A 117 -6.38 13.42 -7.10
CA SER A 117 -7.23 12.55 -7.90
C SER A 117 -8.03 11.70 -6.91
N THR A 118 -9.36 11.71 -7.00
CA THR A 118 -10.19 10.89 -6.12
C THR A 118 -10.09 9.45 -6.58
N THR A 119 -9.13 8.73 -6.02
CA THR A 119 -8.84 7.36 -6.43
C THR A 119 -8.80 6.46 -5.21
N VAL A 120 -9.68 5.45 -5.22
CA VAL A 120 -9.61 4.32 -4.30
C VAL A 120 -8.32 3.57 -4.61
N GLU A 121 -7.46 3.43 -3.61
CA GLU A 121 -6.18 2.77 -3.76
C GLU A 121 -6.34 1.26 -3.60
N ARG A 122 -5.63 0.51 -4.45
CA ARG A 122 -5.53 -0.94 -4.36
C ARG A 122 -4.06 -1.35 -4.36
N ALA A 123 -3.68 -2.14 -3.37
CA ALA A 123 -2.41 -2.86 -3.36
C ALA A 123 -2.60 -4.26 -3.97
N HIS A 124 -1.52 -4.93 -4.36
CA HIS A 124 -1.57 -6.25 -5.01
C HIS A 124 -0.80 -7.29 -4.20
N ASP A 125 -1.39 -8.47 -4.05
CA ASP A 125 -0.78 -9.58 -3.32
C ASP A 125 0.20 -10.40 -4.18
N GLY A 126 0.71 -11.52 -3.67
CA GLY A 126 1.67 -12.36 -4.38
C GLY A 126 1.11 -12.97 -5.68
N ALA A 127 -0.21 -13.12 -5.78
CA ALA A 127 -0.90 -13.56 -6.98
C ALA A 127 -1.33 -12.39 -7.90
N GLY A 128 -1.11 -11.14 -7.47
CA GLY A 128 -1.54 -9.94 -8.19
C GLY A 128 -2.99 -9.54 -7.92
N ALA A 129 -3.69 -10.20 -7.00
CA ALA A 129 -5.06 -9.86 -6.66
C ALA A 129 -5.11 -8.53 -5.89
N PRO A 130 -6.01 -7.60 -6.27
CA PRO A 130 -6.12 -6.31 -5.62
C PRO A 130 -6.71 -6.46 -4.21
N TYR A 131 -6.20 -5.70 -3.25
CA TYR A 131 -6.71 -5.61 -1.87
C TYR A 131 -6.64 -4.19 -1.33
N GLN A 132 -7.36 -3.93 -0.24
CA GLN A 132 -7.33 -2.65 0.47
C GLN A 132 -6.00 -2.50 1.24
N PRO A 133 -5.16 -1.51 0.91
CA PRO A 133 -3.92 -1.30 1.64
C PRO A 133 -4.18 -0.88 3.09
N LYS A 134 -3.14 -0.98 3.92
CA LYS A 134 -3.21 -0.58 5.33
C LYS A 134 -3.30 0.95 5.44
N VAL A 135 -4.22 1.46 6.26
CA VAL A 135 -4.29 2.91 6.54
C VAL A 135 -3.07 3.36 7.35
N THR A 136 -2.32 4.35 6.85
CA THR A 136 -1.12 4.88 7.53
C THR A 136 -1.24 6.35 7.96
N CYS A 137 -2.28 7.07 7.52
CA CYS A 137 -2.45 8.47 7.87
C CYS A 137 -2.70 8.67 9.38
N LYS A 138 -1.72 9.26 10.08
CA LYS A 138 -1.78 9.55 11.53
C LYS A 138 -3.00 10.38 11.94
N ALA A 139 -3.50 11.26 11.07
CA ALA A 139 -4.69 12.05 11.38
C ALA A 139 -5.97 11.20 11.32
N CYS A 140 -6.10 10.32 10.32
CA CYS A 140 -7.19 9.35 10.24
C CYS A 140 -7.18 8.44 11.45
N LEU A 141 -6.03 7.85 11.80
CA LEU A 141 -5.90 6.94 12.94
C LEU A 141 -6.25 7.59 14.28
N ARG A 142 -5.88 8.86 14.49
CA ARG A 142 -6.29 9.61 15.69
C ARG A 142 -7.80 9.81 15.78
N LEU A 143 -8.47 10.08 14.65
CA LEU A 143 -9.93 10.23 14.61
C LEU A 143 -10.62 8.89 14.86
N VAL A 144 -10.16 7.82 14.22
CA VAL A 144 -10.66 6.45 14.44
C VAL A 144 -10.52 6.06 15.92
N ALA A 145 -9.35 6.25 16.52
CA ALA A 145 -9.13 5.90 17.92
C ALA A 145 -10.02 6.73 18.87
N ARG A 146 -10.37 7.97 18.51
CA ARG A 146 -11.34 8.76 19.27
C ARG A 146 -12.75 8.17 19.17
N TRP A 147 -13.13 7.68 17.99
CA TRP A 147 -14.44 7.06 17.78
C TRP A 147 -14.58 5.73 18.51
N MET A 148 -13.58 4.85 18.40
CA MET A 148 -13.58 3.56 19.11
C MET A 148 -13.76 3.72 20.62
N ARG A 149 -13.08 4.70 21.23
CA ARG A 149 -13.23 5.00 22.67
C ARG A 149 -14.60 5.55 23.06
N ASN A 150 -15.27 6.27 22.15
CA ASN A 150 -16.59 6.82 22.41
C ASN A 150 -17.69 5.75 22.24
N ASP A 151 -17.50 4.79 21.34
CA ASP A 151 -18.43 3.68 21.09
C ASP A 151 -18.49 2.72 22.29
N GLU A 152 -17.37 2.48 22.97
CA GLU A 152 -17.30 1.69 24.22
C GLU A 152 -17.95 2.35 25.44
N SER A 153 -18.32 3.64 25.34
CA SER A 153 -18.89 4.41 26.46
C SER A 153 -20.42 4.56 26.41
N THR A 154 -21.08 3.83 25.51
CA THR A 154 -22.55 3.76 25.36
C THR A 154 -23.03 2.35 25.63
#